data_AF-A0A3N5W0E1-F1
#
_entry.id   AF-A0A3N5W0E1-F1
#
_cell.length_a   1.000
_cell.length_b   1.000
_cell.length_c   1.000
_cell.angle_alpha   90.00
_cell.angle_beta   90.00
_cell.angle_gamma   90.00
#
_symmetry.space_group_name_H-M   'P 1'
#
loop_
_entity.id
_entity.type
_entity.pdbx_description
1 polymer ?
#
loop_
_entity_poly.entity_id
_entity_poly.type
_entity_poly.pdbx_seq_one_letter_code
_entity_poly.pdbx_strand_id
1 'polypeptide(L)' 'MLEAASIDPGTIKALKAVASDGFTVNYDPAQVLKDNVLVAYALADGSPLAADDGSFRMVLPDEEGKMNVRMLAALQIIP' A
#
# COMPACT_ATOMS: atom_id res chain seq x y z
N MET A 1 -6.72 7.36 3.79
CA MET A 1 -5.54 7.80 3.00
C MET A 1 -5.96 8.55 1.72
N LEU A 2 -6.78 7.95 0.85
CA LEU A 2 -7.18 8.57 -0.42
C LEU A 2 -8.06 9.82 -0.24
N GLU A 3 -8.99 9.79 0.70
CA GLU A 3 -9.82 10.94 1.07
C GLU A 3 -8.97 12.14 1.55
N ALA A 4 -7.91 11.87 2.34
CA ALA A 4 -6.99 12.90 2.82
C ALA A 4 -6.20 13.57 1.69
N ALA A 5 -6.11 12.91 0.53
CA ALA A 5 -5.51 13.45 -0.68
C ALA A 5 -6.57 13.94 -1.69
N SER A 6 -7.82 14.13 -1.24
CA SER A 6 -8.94 14.65 -2.03
C SER A 6 -9.21 13.87 -3.33
N ILE A 7 -8.95 12.56 -3.31
CA ILE A 7 -9.21 11.68 -4.45
C ILE A 7 -10.59 11.02 -4.28
N ASP A 8 -11.41 11.12 -5.32
CA ASP A 8 -12.65 10.36 -5.43
C ASP A 8 -12.33 8.89 -5.76
N PRO A 9 -12.63 7.92 -4.86
CA PRO A 9 -12.39 6.51 -5.10
C PRO A 9 -13.09 5.97 -6.35
N GLY A 10 -14.23 6.55 -6.76
CA GLY A 10 -14.98 6.14 -7.94
C GLY A 10 -14.28 6.44 -9.27
N THR A 11 -13.21 7.23 -9.25
CA THR A 11 -12.43 7.61 -10.44
C THR A 11 -11.16 6.78 -10.63
N ILE A 12 -10.86 5.92 -9.67
CA ILE A 12 -9.62 5.14 -9.65
C ILE A 12 -9.83 3.85 -10.46
N LYS A 13 -9.02 3.62 -11.49
CA LYS A 13 -9.00 2.33 -12.19
C LYS A 13 -8.06 1.32 -11.54
N ALA A 14 -6.92 1.79 -11.03
CA ALA A 14 -5.98 0.98 -10.27
C ALA A 14 -5.12 1.85 -9.35
N LEU A 15 -4.58 1.24 -8.30
CA LEU A 15 -3.44 1.80 -7.55
C LEU A 15 -2.18 1.06 -7.92
N LYS A 16 -1.09 1.78 -8.17
CA LYS A 16 0.23 1.20 -8.36
C LYS A 16 1.10 1.46 -7.14
N ALA A 17 1.55 0.41 -6.47
CA ALA A 17 2.61 0.48 -5.49
C ALA A 17 3.97 0.39 -6.18
N VAL A 18 4.90 1.25 -5.75
CA VAL A 18 6.28 1.28 -6.22
C VAL A 18 7.19 1.17 -4.99
N ALA A 19 7.98 0.10 -4.96
CA ALA A 19 9.02 -0.10 -3.96
C ALA A 19 10.32 0.60 -4.38
N SER A 20 11.18 0.93 -3.41
CA SER A 20 12.46 1.60 -3.66
C SER A 20 13.47 0.75 -4.46
N ASP A 21 13.28 -0.57 -4.49
CA ASP A 21 14.08 -1.51 -5.28
C ASP A 21 13.59 -1.65 -6.74
N GLY A 22 12.53 -0.94 -7.12
CA GLY A 22 11.92 -0.98 -8.44
C GLY A 22 10.84 -2.04 -8.61
N PHE A 23 10.55 -2.86 -7.59
CA PHE A 23 9.39 -3.76 -7.63
C PHE A 23 8.08 -2.97 -7.67
N THR A 24 7.12 -3.43 -8.47
CA THR A 24 5.81 -2.77 -8.58
C THR A 24 4.67 -3.76 -8.61
N VAL A 25 3.53 -3.36 -8.04
CA VAL A 25 2.27 -4.12 -8.07
C VAL A 25 1.14 -3.16 -8.41
N ASN A 26 0.23 -3.61 -9.26
CA ASN A 26 -1.04 -2.93 -9.48
C ASN A 26 -2.12 -3.62 -8.63
N TYR A 27 -2.92 -2.80 -7.94
CA TYR A 27 -4.08 -3.22 -7.17
C TYR A 27 -5.35 -2.80 -7.87
N ASP A 28 -6.33 -3.70 -7.84
CA ASP A 28 -7.72 -3.33 -8.07
C ASP A 28 -8.19 -2.43 -6.89
N PRO A 29 -8.97 -1.36 -7.14
CA PRO A 29 -9.54 -0.54 -6.08
C PRO A 29 -10.26 -1.37 -4.99
N ALA A 30 -10.98 -2.43 -5.37
CA ALA A 30 -11.68 -3.31 -4.43
C ALA A 30 -10.73 -4.07 -3.49
N GLN A 31 -9.45 -4.24 -3.85
CA GLN A 31 -8.45 -4.84 -2.97
C GLN A 31 -7.95 -3.86 -1.91
N VAL A 32 -7.84 -2.57 -2.22
CA VAL A 32 -7.19 -1.56 -1.37
C VAL A 32 -8.14 -0.62 -0.64
N LEU A 33 -9.42 -0.59 -1.04
CA LEU A 33 -10.47 0.18 -0.36
C LEU A 33 -11.14 -0.59 0.78
N LYS A 34 -10.62 -1.77 1.15
CA LYS A 34 -11.07 -2.54 2.32
C LYS A 34 -10.57 -1.89 3.61
N ASP A 35 -11.38 -1.92 4.67
CA ASP A 35 -11.10 -1.27 5.96
C ASP A 35 -9.80 -1.74 6.64
N ASN A 36 -9.36 -2.97 6.35
CA ASN A 36 -8.18 -3.59 6.96
C ASN A 36 -6.89 -3.39 6.16
N VAL A 37 -6.91 -2.56 5.10
CA VAL A 37 -5.73 -2.28 4.26
C VAL A 37 -5.01 -1.05 4.76
N LEU A 38 -3.70 -1.17 4.95
CA LEU A 38 -2.87 -0.15 5.58
C LEU A 38 -1.62 0.17 4.78
N VAL A 39 -1.18 1.42 4.91
CA VAL A 39 0.22 1.81 4.73
C VAL A 39 0.84 1.86 6.11
N ALA A 40 1.59 0.82 6.48
CA ALA A 40 2.19 0.69 7.80
C ALA A 40 3.57 1.34 7.84
N TYR A 41 3.90 1.97 8.98
CA TYR A 41 5.23 2.51 9.32
C TYR A 41 5.82 1.88 10.60
N ALA A 42 5.04 1.04 11.29
CA ALA A 42 5.39 0.35 12.53
C ALA A 42 4.56 -0.94 12.65
N LEU A 43 4.96 -1.84 13.55
CA LEU A 43 4.16 -2.98 13.98
C LEU A 43 3.02 -2.55 14.91
N ALA A 44 2.05 -3.45 15.13
CA ALA A 44 0.88 -3.17 15.95
C ALA A 44 1.21 -2.88 17.43
N ASP A 45 2.34 -3.36 17.93
CA ASP A 45 2.86 -3.07 19.27
C ASP A 45 3.65 -1.74 19.35
N GLY A 46 3.74 -1.01 18.23
CA GLY A 46 4.46 0.26 18.11
C GLY A 46 5.96 0.09 17.85
N SER A 47 6.49 -1.13 17.73
CA SER A 47 7.88 -1.33 17.35
C SER A 47 8.12 -0.88 15.90
N PRO A 48 9.35 -0.48 15.54
CA PRO A 48 9.68 -0.17 14.15
C PRO A 48 9.53 -1.41 13.26
N LEU A 49 9.35 -1.18 11.95
CA LEU A 49 9.41 -2.23 10.94
C LEU A 49 10.82 -2.83 10.85
N ALA A 50 10.92 -4.06 10.35
CA ALA A 50 12.20 -4.66 10.04
C ALA A 50 12.92 -3.86 8.94
N ALA A 51 14.26 -3.88 8.92
CA ALA A 51 15.03 -3.15 7.91
C ALA A 51 14.63 -3.52 6.47
N ASP A 52 14.34 -4.81 6.23
CA ASP A 52 13.91 -5.34 4.93
C ASP A 52 12.50 -4.90 4.52
N ASP A 53 11.70 -4.36 5.44
CA ASP A 53 10.39 -3.77 5.15
C ASP A 53 10.50 -2.30 4.73
N GLY A 54 11.63 -1.65 4.98
CA GLY A 54 11.83 -0.22 4.75
C GLY A 54 11.00 0.67 5.69
N SER A 55 10.90 1.95 5.35
CA SER A 55 10.18 2.93 6.19
C SER A 55 8.65 2.76 6.14
N PHE A 56 8.13 2.26 5.02
CA PHE A 56 6.71 2.04 4.80
C PHE A 56 6.48 0.73 4.05
N ARG A 57 5.35 0.08 4.32
CA ARG A 57 4.90 -1.10 3.56
C ARG A 57 3.39 -1.12 3.37
N MET A 58 2.94 -1.78 2.31
CA MET A 58 1.54 -2.17 2.16
C MET A 58 1.24 -3.39 3.04
N VAL A 59 0.08 -3.36 3.68
CA VAL A 59 -0.50 -4.48 4.42
C VAL A 59 -1.90 -4.75 3.89
N LEU A 60 -2.08 -5.88 3.20
CA LEU A 60 -3.34 -6.39 2.67
C LEU A 60 -3.55 -7.79 3.27
N PRO A 61 -4.28 -7.92 4.40
CA PRO A 61 -4.35 -9.16 5.17
C PRO A 61 -4.89 -10.38 4.41
N ASP A 62 -5.78 -10.16 3.45
CA ASP A 62 -6.49 -11.22 2.73
C ASP A 62 -5.86 -11.53 1.36
N GLU A 63 -4.70 -10.96 1.05
CA GLU A 63 -4.04 -11.07 -0.26
C GLU A 63 -2.70 -11.80 -0.17
N GLU A 64 -2.21 -12.30 -1.31
CA GLU A 64 -0.91 -12.99 -1.37
C GLU A 64 0.25 -12.10 -0.88
N GLY A 65 1.32 -12.73 -0.36
CA GLY A 65 2.48 -12.01 0.19
C GLY A 65 3.12 -11.02 -0.79
N LYS A 66 3.09 -11.30 -2.11
CA LYS A 66 3.60 -10.39 -3.15
C LYS A 66 2.81 -9.08 -3.25
N MET A 67 1.56 -9.08 -2.80
CA MET A 67 0.68 -7.90 -2.74
C MET A 67 1.00 -7.02 -1.52
N ASN A 68 1.76 -7.53 -0.55
CA ASN A 68 2.18 -6.79 0.65
C ASN A 68 3.54 -6.12 0.40
N VAL A 69 3.56 -5.16 -0.53
CA VAL A 69 4.77 -4.48 -1.02
C VAL A 69 5.56 -3.85 0.13
N ARG A 70 6.80 -4.33 0.30
CA ARG A 70 7.80 -3.76 1.21
C ARG A 70 8.54 -2.60 0.56
N MET A 71 9.24 -1.82 1.38
CA MET A 71 10.04 -0.67 0.97
C MET A 71 9.25 0.31 0.11
N LEU A 72 7.99 0.53 0.46
CA LEU A 72 7.06 1.33 -0.31
C LEU A 72 7.57 2.78 -0.39
N ALA A 73 7.86 3.21 -1.62
CA ALA A 73 8.34 4.56 -1.91
C ALA A 73 7.22 5.46 -2.44
N ALA A 74 6.26 4.90 -3.18
CA ALA A 74 5.14 5.66 -3.73
C ALA A 74 3.88 4.81 -3.94
N LEU A 75 2.73 5.46 -3.81
CA LEU A 75 1.44 5.00 -4.33
C LEU A 75 0.99 5.95 -5.43
N GLN A 76 0.74 5.41 -6.62
CA GLN A 76 0.33 6.15 -7.80
C GLN A 76 -1.09 5.76 -8.18
N ILE A 77 -1.91 6.75 -8.53
CA ILE A 77 -3.26 6.50 -9.04
C ILE A 77 -3.19 6.36 -10.55
N ILE A 78 -3.84 5.31 -11.05
CA ILE A 78 -4.08 5.11 -12.47
C ILE A 78 -5.57 5.46 -12.72
N PRO A 79 -5.86 6.58 -13.41
CA PRO A 79 -7.23 7.03 -13.71
C PRO A 79 -7.89 6.35 -14.91
#